data_AF-A0AAN7PG90-F1
#
_entry.id   AF-A0AAN7PG90-F1
#
_cell.length_a   1.000
_cell.length_b   1.000
_cell.length_c   1.000
_cell.angle_alpha   90.00
_cell.angle_beta   90.00
_cell.angle_gamma   90.00
#
_symmetry.space_group_name_H-M   'P 1'
#
loop_
_entity.id
_entity.type
_entity.pdbx_description
1 polymer ?
#
loop_
_entity_poly.entity_id
_entity_poly.type
_entity_poly.pdbx_seq_one_letter_code
_entity_poly.pdbx_strand_id
1 'polypeptide(L)'
;MVLTRDQKIEITEIIQETVSVLLNDERFINKIADKVFERIESKMNQHLQEMEASVAHLIKENESLSNELDKAQQYSRRTNIRIFGLDEVAGENIEACVINAMKDKVNVTTQ
;
A
#
# COMPACT_ATOMS: atom_id res chain seq x y z
N MET A 1 -61.98 -5.86 -7.07
CA MET A 1 -62.26 -7.31 -7.19
C MET A 1 -61.25 -8.04 -6.32
N VAL A 2 -61.69 -8.78 -5.31
CA VAL A 2 -60.79 -9.47 -4.37
C VAL A 2 -60.72 -10.94 -4.78
N LEU A 3 -59.50 -11.44 -5.03
CA LEU A 3 -59.28 -12.84 -5.36
C LEU A 3 -59.65 -13.74 -4.17
N THR A 4 -60.36 -14.82 -4.46
CA THR A 4 -60.69 -15.86 -3.48
C THR A 4 -59.43 -16.62 -3.05
N ARG A 5 -59.50 -17.34 -1.91
CA ARG A 5 -58.38 -18.13 -1.39
C ARG A 5 -57.91 -19.17 -2.41
N ASP A 6 -58.83 -19.86 -3.06
CA ASP A 6 -58.53 -20.93 -4.01
C ASP A 6 -57.85 -20.38 -5.26
N GLN A 7 -58.32 -19.24 -5.78
CA GLN A 7 -57.67 -18.55 -6.90
C GLN A 7 -56.23 -18.12 -6.58
N LYS A 8 -55.94 -17.74 -5.32
CA LYS A 8 -54.57 -17.39 -4.91
C LYS A 8 -53.66 -18.62 -4.85
N ILE A 9 -54.18 -19.77 -4.43
CA ILE A 9 -53.43 -21.03 -4.38
C ILE A 9 -53.08 -21.46 -5.80
N GLU A 10 -54.07 -21.49 -6.70
CA GLU A 10 -53.90 -21.88 -8.09
C GLU A 10 -52.90 -20.98 -8.83
N ILE A 11 -52.97 -19.66 -8.65
CA ILE A 11 -51.98 -18.72 -9.20
C ILE A 11 -50.56 -19.01 -8.66
N THR A 12 -50.44 -19.34 -7.37
CA THR A 12 -49.14 -19.63 -6.76
C THR A 12 -48.53 -20.91 -7.34
N GLU A 13 -49.35 -21.95 -7.54
CA GLU A 13 -48.92 -23.21 -8.16
C GLU A 13 -48.43 -22.99 -9.60
N ILE A 14 -49.19 -22.25 -10.41
CA ILE A 14 -48.80 -21.91 -11.79
C ILE A 14 -47.48 -21.15 -11.83
N ILE A 15 -47.27 -20.19 -10.91
CA ILE A 15 -46.03 -19.44 -10.82
C ILE A 15 -44.86 -20.38 -10.46
N GLN A 16 -45.04 -21.24 -9.46
CA GLN A 16 -43.99 -22.17 -9.04
C GLN A 16 -43.59 -23.13 -10.16
N GLU A 17 -44.56 -23.67 -10.89
CA GLU A 17 -44.31 -24.58 -12.00
C GLU A 17 -43.57 -23.86 -13.14
N THR A 18 -44.03 -22.67 -13.51
CA THR A 18 -43.40 -21.84 -14.56
C THR A 18 -41.96 -21.47 -14.20
N VAL A 19 -41.72 -21.05 -12.95
CA VAL A 19 -40.38 -20.72 -12.45
C VAL A 19 -39.50 -21.97 -12.45
N SER A 20 -40.03 -23.12 -12.06
CA SER A 20 -39.28 -24.38 -12.07
C SER A 20 -38.86 -24.79 -13.49
N VAL A 21 -39.73 -24.61 -14.48
CA VAL A 21 -39.38 -24.86 -15.89
C VAL A 21 -38.26 -23.92 -16.34
N LEU A 22 -38.36 -22.63 -16.04
CA LEU A 22 -37.33 -21.64 -16.40
C LEU A 22 -35.98 -21.94 -15.73
N LEU A 23 -35.98 -22.36 -14.47
CA LEU A 23 -34.75 -22.69 -13.74
C LEU A 23 -34.10 -24.00 -14.19
N ASN A 24 -34.86 -24.89 -14.87
CA ASN A 24 -34.32 -26.10 -15.49
C ASN A 24 -33.93 -25.89 -16.96
N ASP A 25 -34.23 -24.73 -17.56
CA ASP A 25 -33.77 -24.38 -18.91
C ASP A 25 -32.30 -23.93 -18.85
N GLU A 26 -31.40 -24.78 -19.34
CA GLU A 26 -29.97 -24.48 -19.43
C GLU A 26 -29.68 -23.17 -20.16
N ARG A 27 -30.45 -22.79 -21.18
CA ARG A 27 -30.23 -21.53 -21.92
C ARG A 27 -30.54 -20.32 -21.04
N PHE A 28 -31.57 -20.43 -20.22
CA PHE A 28 -31.94 -19.38 -19.28
C PHE A 28 -30.88 -19.25 -18.18
N ILE A 29 -30.47 -20.37 -17.60
CA ILE A 29 -29.41 -20.41 -16.58
C ILE A 29 -28.08 -19.88 -17.13
N ASN A 30 -27.68 -20.27 -18.33
CA ASN A 30 -26.44 -19.77 -18.95
C ASN A 30 -26.47 -18.26 -19.16
N LYS A 31 -27.60 -17.68 -19.60
CA LYS A 31 -27.73 -16.22 -19.70
C LYS A 31 -27.61 -15.50 -18.36
N ILE A 32 -28.16 -16.09 -17.29
CA ILE A 32 -27.99 -15.55 -15.94
C ILE A 32 -26.52 -15.66 -15.52
N ALA A 33 -25.89 -16.80 -15.74
CA ALA A 33 -24.49 -17.03 -15.43
C ALA A 33 -23.58 -16.01 -16.12
N ASP A 34 -23.76 -15.79 -17.43
CA ASP A 34 -23.01 -14.79 -18.20
C ASP A 34 -23.15 -13.40 -17.59
N LYS A 35 -24.37 -12.98 -17.22
CA LYS A 35 -24.62 -11.69 -16.57
C LYS A 35 -23.98 -11.57 -15.20
N VAL A 36 -23.95 -12.67 -14.44
CA VAL A 36 -23.27 -12.72 -13.14
C VAL A 36 -21.76 -12.62 -13.33
N PHE A 37 -21.19 -13.36 -14.28
CA PHE A 37 -19.76 -13.33 -14.60
C PHE A 37 -19.31 -11.95 -15.09
N GLU A 38 -20.04 -11.33 -16.02
CA GLU A 38 -19.79 -9.94 -16.46
C GLU A 38 -19.74 -8.97 -15.26
N ARG A 39 -20.65 -9.14 -14.30
CA ARG A 39 -20.72 -8.26 -13.13
C ARG A 39 -19.61 -8.53 -12.11
N ILE A 40 -19.18 -9.78 -11.97
CA ILE A 40 -18.01 -10.15 -11.16
C ILE A 40 -16.74 -9.58 -11.78
N GLU A 41 -16.54 -9.80 -13.08
CA GLU A 41 -15.38 -9.31 -13.83
C GLU A 41 -15.28 -7.78 -13.77
N SER A 42 -16.40 -7.09 -13.96
CA SER A 42 -16.46 -5.62 -13.82
C SER A 42 -16.00 -5.15 -12.44
N LYS A 43 -16.48 -5.80 -11.36
CA LYS A 43 -16.06 -5.46 -9.99
C LYS A 43 -14.60 -5.79 -9.72
N MET A 44 -14.10 -6.92 -10.23
CA MET A 44 -12.70 -7.30 -10.09
C MET A 44 -11.79 -6.30 -10.79
N ASN A 45 -12.13 -5.87 -12.01
CA ASN A 45 -11.38 -4.87 -12.75
C ASN A 45 -11.36 -3.52 -12.04
N GLN A 46 -12.49 -3.09 -11.47
CA GLN A 46 -12.53 -1.88 -10.63
C GLN A 46 -11.60 -2.01 -9.42
N HIS A 47 -11.66 -3.14 -8.71
CA HIS A 47 -10.82 -3.34 -7.53
C HIS A 47 -9.32 -3.41 -7.88
N LEU A 48 -8.97 -4.02 -9.00
CA LEU A 48 -7.60 -4.03 -9.52
C LEU A 48 -7.11 -2.61 -9.81
N GLN A 49 -7.91 -1.78 -10.49
CA GLN A 49 -7.55 -0.40 -10.78
C GLN A 49 -7.36 0.43 -9.50
N GLU A 50 -8.24 0.27 -8.51
CA GLU A 50 -8.10 0.94 -7.21
C GLU A 50 -6.82 0.50 -6.49
N MET A 51 -6.51 -0.80 -6.52
CA MET A 51 -5.31 -1.35 -5.90
C MET A 51 -4.04 -0.86 -6.60
N GLU A 52 -4.01 -0.83 -7.93
CA GLU A 52 -2.89 -0.28 -8.72
C GLU A 52 -2.66 1.20 -8.40
N ALA A 53 -3.73 1.99 -8.31
CA ALA A 53 -3.65 3.40 -7.94
C ALA A 53 -3.09 3.59 -6.51
N SER A 54 -3.54 2.75 -5.57
CA SER A 54 -3.05 2.77 -4.19
C SER A 54 -1.57 2.40 -4.09
N VAL A 55 -1.13 1.37 -4.81
CA VAL A 55 0.28 0.96 -4.87
C VAL A 55 1.14 2.08 -5.46
N ALA A 56 0.72 2.70 -6.57
CA ALA A 56 1.44 3.81 -7.17
C ALA A 56 1.56 5.01 -6.21
N HIS A 57 0.49 5.30 -5.45
CA HIS A 57 0.52 6.35 -4.44
C HIS A 57 1.53 6.05 -3.32
N LEU A 58 1.50 4.83 -2.78
CA LEU A 58 2.40 4.38 -1.71
C LEU A 58 3.87 4.39 -2.15
N ILE A 59 4.17 4.01 -3.39
CA ILE A 59 5.54 4.08 -3.94
C ILE A 59 6.04 5.54 -3.91
N LYS A 60 5.22 6.46 -4.42
CA LYS A 60 5.58 7.89 -4.47
C LYS A 60 5.74 8.49 -3.07
N GLU A 61 4.86 8.11 -2.14
CA GLU A 61 4.95 8.55 -0.74
C GLU A 61 6.24 8.03 -0.08
N ASN A 62 6.57 6.77 -0.29
CA ASN A 62 7.78 6.16 0.26
C ASN A 62 9.05 6.83 -0.29
N GLU A 63 9.10 7.14 -1.60
CA GLU A 63 10.18 7.92 -2.20
C GLU A 63 10.29 9.32 -1.57
N SER A 64 9.18 10.01 -1.35
CA SER A 64 9.15 11.33 -0.72
C SER A 64 9.70 11.26 0.72
N LEU A 65 9.20 10.32 1.52
CA LEU A 65 9.63 10.13 2.90
C LEU A 65 11.10 9.73 3.00
N SER A 66 11.59 8.89 2.08
CA SER A 66 13.00 8.52 2.01
C SER A 66 13.90 9.75 1.78
N ASN A 67 13.51 10.62 0.85
CA ASN A 67 14.23 11.87 0.59
C ASN A 67 14.18 12.85 1.77
N GLU A 68 13.05 12.95 2.47
CA GLU A 68 12.92 13.76 3.67
C GLU A 68 13.79 13.24 4.81
N LEU A 69 13.83 11.91 4.99
CA LEU A 69 14.68 11.25 5.98
C LEU A 69 16.17 11.53 5.70
N ASP A 70 16.62 11.40 4.46
CA ASP A 70 17.99 11.71 4.08
C ASP A 70 18.34 13.18 4.37
N LYS A 71 17.47 14.12 3.98
CA LYS A 71 17.65 15.55 4.30
C LYS A 71 17.74 15.79 5.81
N ALA A 72 16.88 15.15 6.61
CA ALA A 72 16.91 15.28 8.06
C ALA A 72 18.21 14.72 8.65
N GLN A 73 18.69 13.57 8.16
CA GLN A 73 19.97 12.99 8.59
C GLN A 73 21.16 13.86 8.23
N GLN A 74 21.18 14.42 7.02
CA GLN A 74 22.22 15.36 6.59
C GLN A 74 22.19 16.63 7.45
N TYR A 75 21.01 17.17 7.71
CA TYR A 75 20.85 18.34 8.58
C TYR A 75 21.36 18.08 10.00
N SER A 76 21.00 16.92 10.58
CA SER A 76 21.46 16.51 11.90
C SER A 76 22.99 16.38 11.98
N ARG A 77 23.64 15.93 10.91
CA ARG A 77 25.09 15.71 10.85
C ARG A 77 25.87 16.91 10.30
N ARG A 78 25.20 18.03 10.01
CA ARG A 78 25.79 19.18 9.31
C ARG A 78 27.02 19.77 10.01
N THR A 79 27.07 19.70 11.34
CA THR A 79 28.19 20.22 12.14
C THR A 79 29.15 19.13 12.62
N ASN A 80 28.97 17.89 12.14
CA ASN A 80 29.76 16.76 12.57
C ASN A 80 30.84 16.47 11.54
N ILE A 81 32.05 16.17 12.02
CA ILE A 81 33.17 15.73 11.19
C ILE A 81 33.54 14.32 11.64
N ARG A 82 33.78 13.42 10.68
CA ARG A 82 34.37 12.10 10.96
C ARG A 82 35.87 12.18 10.73
N ILE A 83 36.64 11.76 11.73
CA ILE A 83 38.10 11.71 11.68
C ILE A 83 38.48 10.23 11.70
N PHE A 84 39.31 9.80 10.76
CA PHE A 84 39.77 8.42 10.61
C PHE A 84 41.29 8.34 10.76
N GLY A 85 41.79 7.19 11.21
CA GLY A 85 43.23 6.91 11.30
C GLY A 85 43.93 7.55 12.52
N LEU A 86 43.18 7.81 13.60
CA LEU A 86 43.78 8.07 14.90
C LEU A 86 44.02 6.74 15.61
N ASP A 87 45.21 6.57 16.18
CA ASP A 87 45.53 5.38 16.99
C ASP A 87 44.74 5.42 18.30
N GLU A 88 44.05 4.34 18.65
CA GLU A 88 43.24 4.25 19.86
C GLU A 88 44.10 3.86 21.07
N VAL A 89 44.03 4.65 22.15
CA VAL A 89 44.75 4.38 23.39
C VAL A 89 43.80 4.40 24.58
N ALA A 90 43.88 3.38 25.45
CA ALA A 90 43.00 3.26 26.60
C ALA A 90 43.16 4.45 27.56
N GLY A 91 42.04 5.11 27.88
CA GLY A 91 42.02 6.28 28.77
C GLY A 91 42.47 7.59 28.12
N GLU A 92 42.56 7.65 26.79
CA GLU A 92 42.95 8.88 26.10
C GLU A 92 41.91 10.00 26.18
N ASN A 93 42.39 11.24 26.09
CA ASN A 93 41.53 12.40 25.93
C ASN A 93 41.32 12.67 24.43
N ILE A 94 40.19 12.22 23.90
CA ILE A 94 39.82 12.34 22.48
C ILE A 94 39.86 13.79 22.00
N GLU A 95 39.42 14.75 22.83
CA GLU A 95 39.42 16.17 22.47
C GLU A 95 40.83 16.69 22.21
N ALA A 96 41.77 16.35 23.11
CA ALA A 96 43.17 16.72 22.97
C ALA A 96 43.82 16.07 21.73
N CYS A 97 43.52 14.78 21.49
CA CYS A 97 44.01 14.05 20.31
C CYS A 97 43.54 14.73 19.00
N VAL A 98 42.26 15.10 18.92
CA VAL A 98 41.69 15.80 17.75
C VAL A 98 42.30 17.18 17.55
N ILE A 99 42.47 17.97 18.62
CA ILE A 99 43.06 19.32 18.54
C ILE A 99 44.51 19.23 18.03
N ASN A 100 45.32 18.30 18.56
CA ASN A 100 46.71 18.15 18.13
C ASN A 100 46.82 17.71 16.67
N ALA A 101 46.01 16.72 16.26
CA ALA A 101 45.97 16.26 14.87
C ALA A 101 45.59 17.39 13.90
N MET A 102 44.67 18.28 14.28
CA MET A 102 44.30 19.44 13.47
C MET A 102 45.42 20.50 13.44
N LYS A 103 46.06 20.80 14.58
CA LYS A 103 47.18 21.77 14.64
C LYS A 103 48.33 21.35 13.73
N ASP A 104 48.72 20.09 13.78
CA ASP A 104 49.80 19.54 12.96
C ASP A 104 49.50 19.65 11.46
N LYS A 105 48.23 19.50 11.06
CA LYS A 105 47.82 19.58 9.64
C LYS A 105 47.61 21.00 9.13
N VAL A 106 47.16 21.92 9.98
CA VAL A 106 46.85 23.31 9.58
C VAL A 106 48.04 24.25 9.84
N ASN A 107 49.16 23.72 10.36
CA ASN A 107 50.42 24.43 10.59
C ASN A 107 50.27 25.64 11.52
N VAL A 108 49.44 25.48 12.56
CA VAL A 108 49.17 26.53 13.56
C VAL A 108 49.88 26.19 14.87
N THR A 109 50.87 27.00 15.23
CA THR A 109 51.51 27.01 16.55
C THR A 109 50.85 28.04 17.46
N THR A 110 50.20 27.61 18.54
CA THR A 110 49.75 28.49 19.61
C THR A 110 50.89 28.75 20.60
N GLN A 111 51.07 30.02 21.01
CA GLN A 111 51.90 30.42 22.15
C GLN A 111 51.38 29.84 23.46
#